data_AF-A0A8K0R492-F1
#
_entry.id   AF-A0A8K0R492-F1
#
_cell.length_a   1.000
_cell.length_b   1.000
_cell.length_c   1.000
_cell.angle_alpha   90.00
_cell.angle_beta   90.00
_cell.angle_gamma   90.00
#
_symmetry.space_group_name_H-M   'P 1'
#
loop_
_entity.id
_entity.type
_entity.pdbx_description
1 polymer ?
#
loop_
_entity_poly.entity_id
_entity_poly.type
_entity_poly.pdbx_seq_one_letter_code
_entity_poly.pdbx_strand_id
1 'polypeptide(L)'
;MSFLANPFTRPSRAGDAWFCAGPASSYPNLDDSARVGEQRPCQGGFTAGCRVFHVPRDDSSKAVQVAIDDWRDAESGDAKDQVMVFQYAGKFIAINHECPHSSFPLSAGIAFDIEDFGVKLSLAIRCPQHDWSFDVFTGKADRGSYKLQVWEVQQRPAAAGAHHGDTDIWVRRKQRIG
;
A
#
# COMPACT_ATOMS: atom_id res chain seq x y z
N MET A 1 4.47 -12.43 -44.28
CA MET A 1 3.22 -12.11 -43.57
C MET A 1 3.56 -11.07 -42.52
N SER A 2 3.20 -9.82 -42.78
CA SER A 2 3.57 -8.68 -41.94
C SER A 2 2.56 -8.54 -40.81
N PHE A 3 3.01 -8.66 -39.57
CA PHE A 3 2.20 -8.37 -38.39
C PHE A 3 2.05 -6.86 -38.26
N LEU A 4 0.85 -6.36 -38.54
CA LEU A 4 0.47 -4.98 -38.24
C LEU A 4 0.31 -4.87 -36.71
N ALA A 5 1.27 -4.23 -36.06
CA ALA A 5 1.13 -3.82 -34.66
C ALA A 5 0.11 -2.66 -34.61
N ASN A 6 -1.05 -2.93 -34.00
CA ASN A 6 -2.11 -1.93 -33.84
C ASN A 6 -1.76 -1.01 -32.65
N PRO A 7 -1.50 0.29 -32.86
CA PRO A 7 -0.97 1.18 -31.80
C PRO A 7 -2.04 1.66 -30.80
N PHE A 8 -3.23 1.07 -30.80
CA PHE A 8 -4.36 1.45 -29.94
C PHE A 8 -4.87 0.25 -29.11
N THR A 9 -3.98 -0.41 -28.38
CA THR A 9 -4.41 -1.24 -27.25
C THR A 9 -4.91 -0.28 -26.16
N ARG A 10 -6.24 -0.22 -25.96
CA ARG A 10 -6.80 0.41 -24.77
C ARG A 10 -6.11 -0.21 -23.55
N PRO A 11 -5.65 0.56 -22.55
CA PRO A 11 -5.21 -0.02 -21.30
C PRO A 11 -6.33 -0.95 -20.81
N SER A 12 -5.98 -2.18 -20.44
CA SER A 12 -6.96 -3.10 -19.89
C SER A 12 -7.62 -2.40 -18.70
N ARG A 13 -8.96 -2.40 -18.64
CA ARG A 13 -9.68 -1.95 -17.43
C ARG A 13 -9.31 -2.78 -16.20
N ALA A 14 -8.67 -3.94 -16.43
CA ALA A 14 -8.16 -4.83 -15.42
C ALA A 14 -6.95 -4.26 -14.67
N GLY A 15 -6.11 -3.43 -15.30
CA GLY A 15 -4.94 -2.82 -14.64
C GLY A 15 -5.30 -1.92 -13.46
N ASP A 16 -6.50 -1.33 -13.46
CA ASP A 16 -7.04 -0.49 -12.38
C ASP A 16 -8.16 -1.20 -11.59
N ALA A 17 -8.28 -2.53 -11.71
CA ALA A 17 -9.27 -3.30 -10.98
C ALA A 17 -9.06 -3.20 -9.46
N TRP A 18 -10.17 -3.24 -8.73
CA TRP A 18 -10.13 -3.37 -7.28
C TRP A 18 -9.80 -4.82 -6.89
N PHE A 19 -8.90 -5.00 -5.94
CA PHE A 19 -8.69 -6.28 -5.27
C PHE A 19 -8.95 -6.14 -3.77
N CYS A 20 -9.33 -7.24 -3.13
CA CYS A 20 -9.56 -7.29 -1.69
C CYS A 20 -8.23 -7.58 -0.98
N ALA A 21 -7.81 -6.69 -0.09
CA ALA A 21 -6.63 -6.85 0.76
C ALA A 21 -6.94 -7.60 2.08
N GLY A 22 -8.20 -7.99 2.28
CA GLY A 22 -8.68 -8.74 3.43
C GLY A 22 -9.51 -7.89 4.42
N PRO A 23 -9.97 -8.51 5.51
CA PRO A 23 -10.83 -7.86 6.48
C PRO A 23 -10.08 -6.79 7.28
N ALA A 24 -10.76 -5.67 7.57
CA ALA A 24 -10.23 -4.56 8.35
C ALA A 24 -9.76 -5.02 9.74
N SER A 25 -10.49 -5.96 10.34
CA SER A 25 -10.18 -6.51 11.67
C SER A 25 -8.84 -7.24 11.74
N SER A 26 -8.25 -7.59 10.59
CA SER A 26 -7.01 -8.34 10.50
C SER A 26 -5.77 -7.45 10.35
N TYR A 27 -5.96 -6.13 10.44
CA TYR A 27 -4.91 -5.13 10.49
C TYR A 27 -4.87 -4.52 11.90
N PRO A 28 -3.72 -4.50 12.57
CA PRO A 28 -3.57 -3.76 13.81
C PRO A 28 -3.57 -2.26 13.49
N ASN A 29 -4.14 -1.46 14.38
CA ASN A 29 -4.09 -0.01 14.26
C ASN A 29 -2.73 0.51 14.75
N LEU A 30 -1.96 1.11 13.85
CA LEU A 30 -0.61 1.59 14.14
C LEU A 30 -0.58 2.99 14.75
N ASP A 31 0.54 3.25 15.41
CA ASP A 31 1.02 4.51 15.96
C ASP A 31 2.44 4.82 15.43
N ASP A 32 3.03 5.91 15.89
CA ASP A 32 4.39 6.34 15.53
C ASP A 32 5.51 5.68 16.34
N SER A 33 5.19 4.67 17.16
CA SER A 33 6.13 4.11 18.12
C SER A 33 7.09 3.07 17.52
N ALA A 34 6.75 2.49 16.37
CA ALA A 34 7.51 1.38 15.79
C ALA A 34 7.42 1.33 14.27
N ARG A 35 8.13 0.37 13.66
CA ARG A 35 8.13 0.18 12.22
C ARG A 35 6.79 -0.36 11.73
N VAL A 36 6.42 0.03 10.51
CA VAL A 36 5.12 -0.31 9.91
C VAL A 36 4.95 -1.83 9.74
N GLY A 37 6.00 -2.57 9.42
CA GLY A 37 5.99 -4.02 9.24
C GLY A 37 6.23 -4.82 10.52
N GLU A 38 6.43 -4.17 11.67
CA GLU A 38 6.70 -4.85 12.93
C GLU A 38 5.49 -5.62 13.44
N GLN A 39 5.72 -6.73 14.15
CA GLN A 39 4.65 -7.55 14.71
C GLN A 39 3.93 -6.81 15.84
N ARG A 40 2.59 -6.79 15.79
CA ARG A 40 1.72 -6.15 16.78
C ARG A 40 0.63 -7.10 17.24
N PRO A 41 0.14 -6.98 18.48
CA PRO A 41 -1.04 -7.71 18.93
C PRO A 41 -2.26 -7.40 18.06
N CYS A 42 -2.94 -8.44 17.59
CA CYS A 42 -4.14 -8.32 16.76
C CYS A 42 -5.01 -9.57 16.96
N GLN A 43 -6.28 -9.37 17.34
CA GLN A 43 -7.28 -10.44 17.54
C GLN A 43 -6.79 -11.67 18.35
N GLY A 44 -6.03 -11.43 19.43
CA GLY A 44 -5.53 -12.51 20.30
C GLY A 44 -4.27 -13.23 19.79
N GLY A 45 -3.70 -12.78 18.67
CA GLY A 45 -2.40 -13.22 18.16
C GLY A 45 -1.46 -12.04 17.88
N PHE A 46 -0.40 -12.31 17.13
CA PHE A 46 0.50 -11.30 16.58
C PHE A 46 0.44 -11.32 15.06
N THR A 47 0.42 -10.14 14.45
CA THR A 47 0.47 -9.99 13.00
C THR A 47 1.33 -8.79 12.63
N ALA A 48 1.87 -8.77 11.42
CA ALA A 48 2.63 -7.62 10.94
C ALA A 48 1.74 -6.39 10.84
N GLY A 49 2.28 -5.22 11.14
CA GLY A 49 1.55 -3.94 11.06
C GLY A 49 1.09 -3.56 9.65
N CYS A 50 1.67 -4.17 8.63
CA CYS A 50 1.27 -4.01 7.24
C CYS A 50 1.17 -5.35 6.51
N ARG A 51 0.50 -5.32 5.37
CA ARG A 51 0.48 -6.41 4.40
C ARG A 51 1.00 -5.92 3.06
N VAL A 52 1.78 -6.74 2.39
CA VAL A 52 2.35 -6.41 1.08
C VAL A 52 1.72 -7.31 0.03
N PHE A 53 1.34 -6.74 -1.11
CA PHE A 53 0.77 -7.47 -2.23
C PHE A 53 1.56 -7.16 -3.48
N HIS A 54 1.95 -8.19 -4.23
CA HIS A 54 2.35 -8.00 -5.61
C HIS A 54 1.09 -7.83 -6.47
N VAL A 55 1.06 -6.77 -7.29
CA VAL A 55 -0.11 -6.40 -8.10
C VAL A 55 0.28 -6.25 -9.56
N PRO A 56 0.00 -7.27 -10.40
CA PRO A 56 0.31 -7.25 -11.83
C PRO A 56 -0.24 -5.98 -12.51
N ARG A 57 0.56 -5.38 -13.39
CA ARG A 57 0.18 -4.11 -14.08
C ARG A 57 -0.95 -4.30 -15.09
N ASP A 58 -1.04 -5.48 -15.68
CA ASP A 58 -2.04 -5.84 -16.67
C ASP A 58 -3.39 -6.18 -16.02
N ASP A 59 -3.37 -6.68 -14.79
CA ASP A 59 -4.57 -7.10 -14.06
C ASP A 59 -4.38 -7.03 -12.53
N SER A 60 -4.86 -5.94 -11.93
CA SER A 60 -4.79 -5.74 -10.47
C SER A 60 -5.66 -6.74 -9.69
N SER A 61 -6.64 -7.39 -10.32
CA SER A 61 -7.49 -8.38 -9.64
C SER A 61 -6.75 -9.66 -9.27
N LYS A 62 -5.59 -9.90 -9.89
CA LYS A 62 -4.69 -11.02 -9.62
C LYS A 62 -3.65 -10.69 -8.55
N ALA A 63 -3.90 -9.69 -7.70
CA ALA A 63 -3.01 -9.35 -6.61
C ALA A 63 -2.81 -10.55 -5.68
N VAL A 64 -1.55 -10.82 -5.30
CA VAL A 64 -1.19 -11.90 -4.39
C VAL A 64 -0.43 -11.31 -3.20
N GLN A 65 -0.79 -11.72 -1.99
CA GLN A 65 -0.05 -11.31 -0.79
C GLN A 65 1.35 -11.95 -0.81
N VAL A 66 2.36 -11.15 -0.54
CA VAL A 66 3.76 -11.58 -0.42
C VAL A 66 4.22 -11.38 1.03
N ALA A 67 5.15 -12.22 1.48
CA ALA A 67 5.77 -12.03 2.79
C ALA A 67 6.62 -10.75 2.80
N ILE A 68 6.69 -10.09 3.94
CA ILE A 68 7.43 -8.82 4.10
C ILE A 68 8.93 -9.04 3.86
N ASP A 69 9.46 -10.18 4.30
CA ASP A 69 10.89 -10.50 4.19
C ASP A 69 11.27 -10.93 2.76
N ASP A 70 10.33 -11.49 2.01
CA ASP A 70 10.52 -12.05 0.65
C ASP A 70 10.26 -11.02 -0.47
N TRP A 71 10.22 -9.73 -0.12
CA TRP A 71 9.77 -8.66 -1.02
C TRP A 71 10.68 -8.43 -2.25
N ARG A 72 11.92 -8.91 -2.23
CA ARG A 72 12.84 -8.88 -3.40
C ARG A 72 12.98 -10.23 -4.09
N ASP A 73 12.29 -11.26 -3.63
CA ASP A 73 12.42 -12.58 -4.23
C ASP A 73 11.82 -12.58 -5.63
N ALA A 74 12.49 -13.25 -6.57
CA ALA A 74 12.05 -13.28 -7.97
C ALA A 74 10.64 -13.89 -8.11
N GLU A 75 10.27 -14.80 -7.22
CA GLU A 75 8.94 -15.43 -7.15
C GLU A 75 7.86 -14.48 -6.59
N SER A 76 8.25 -13.42 -5.89
CA SER A 76 7.35 -12.37 -5.35
C SER A 76 7.02 -11.27 -6.37
N GLY A 77 7.48 -11.42 -7.61
CA GLY A 77 7.28 -10.47 -8.71
C GLY A 77 8.11 -9.19 -8.60
N ASP A 78 7.89 -8.24 -9.51
CA ASP A 78 8.60 -6.95 -9.49
C ASP A 78 8.23 -6.14 -8.22
N ALA A 79 9.23 -5.80 -7.41
CA ALA A 79 9.09 -4.99 -6.20
C ALA A 79 8.44 -3.62 -6.47
N LYS A 80 8.60 -3.08 -7.69
CA LYS A 80 7.97 -1.81 -8.11
C LYS A 80 6.45 -1.90 -8.24
N ASP A 81 5.95 -3.12 -8.37
CA ASP A 81 4.53 -3.45 -8.46
C ASP A 81 3.97 -4.00 -7.16
N GLN A 82 4.68 -3.81 -6.05
CA GLN A 82 4.18 -4.12 -4.73
C GLN A 82 3.51 -2.92 -4.07
N VAL A 83 2.34 -3.17 -3.48
CA VAL A 83 1.62 -2.22 -2.63
C VAL A 83 1.62 -2.72 -1.18
N MET A 84 1.91 -1.82 -0.26
CA MET A 84 1.84 -2.03 1.17
C MET A 84 0.56 -1.37 1.71
N VAL A 85 -0.23 -2.15 2.45
CA VAL A 85 -1.48 -1.72 3.08
C VAL A 85 -1.34 -1.80 4.59
N PHE A 86 -1.69 -0.73 5.30
CA PHE A 86 -1.64 -0.68 6.76
C PHE A 86 -2.73 0.26 7.31
N GLN A 87 -3.04 0.10 8.59
CA GLN A 87 -3.95 0.99 9.30
C GLN A 87 -3.15 1.88 10.25
N TYR A 88 -3.38 3.19 10.23
CA TYR A 88 -2.74 4.15 11.13
C TYR A 88 -3.78 5.14 11.65
N ALA A 89 -3.84 5.32 12.97
CA ALA A 89 -4.83 6.18 13.62
C ALA A 89 -6.28 5.98 13.10
N GLY A 90 -6.66 4.71 12.89
CA GLY A 90 -7.97 4.29 12.40
C GLY A 90 -8.18 4.40 10.88
N LYS A 91 -7.24 4.99 10.14
CA LYS A 91 -7.33 5.18 8.68
C LYS A 91 -6.53 4.10 7.95
N PHE A 92 -7.08 3.58 6.85
CA PHE A 92 -6.35 2.66 5.98
C PHE A 92 -5.59 3.40 4.91
N ILE A 93 -4.33 3.02 4.73
CA ILE A 93 -3.40 3.60 3.76
C ILE A 93 -2.88 2.49 2.85
N ALA A 94 -2.75 2.82 1.57
CA ALA A 94 -2.10 1.96 0.58
C ALA A 94 -1.11 2.79 -0.25
N ILE A 95 0.15 2.38 -0.23
CA ILE A 95 1.26 3.04 -0.92
C ILE A 95 2.18 1.97 -1.51
N ASN A 96 3.00 2.33 -2.50
CA ASN A 96 4.04 1.41 -2.96
C ASN A 96 4.93 0.98 -1.79
N HIS A 97 5.28 -0.31 -1.75
CA HIS A 97 6.17 -0.85 -0.71
C HIS A 97 7.60 -0.33 -0.90
N GLU A 98 8.01 -0.08 -2.14
CA GLU A 98 9.34 0.39 -2.48
C GLU A 98 9.49 1.92 -2.36
N CYS A 99 10.52 2.36 -1.63
CA CYS A 99 10.87 3.78 -1.54
C CYS A 99 11.36 4.32 -2.90
N PRO A 100 10.78 5.41 -3.43
CA PRO A 100 11.12 5.93 -4.76
C PRO A 100 12.51 6.56 -4.86
N HIS A 101 13.22 6.74 -3.74
CA HIS A 101 14.58 7.27 -3.72
C HIS A 101 15.62 6.20 -4.08
N SER A 102 15.62 5.07 -3.36
CA SER A 102 16.69 4.05 -3.46
C SER A 102 16.17 2.63 -3.26
N SER A 103 14.90 2.41 -3.56
CA SER A 103 14.26 1.10 -3.54
C SER A 103 14.24 0.38 -2.19
N PHE A 104 14.36 1.09 -1.06
CA PHE A 104 14.33 0.47 0.27
C PHE A 104 12.88 0.12 0.69
N PRO A 105 12.62 -0.98 1.42
CA PRO A 105 11.26 -1.37 1.78
C PRO A 105 10.69 -0.44 2.84
N LEU A 106 9.53 0.14 2.56
CA LEU A 106 8.84 1.07 3.46
C LEU A 106 8.14 0.37 4.61
N SER A 107 7.99 -0.96 4.59
CA SER A 107 7.58 -1.73 5.77
C SER A 107 8.56 -1.56 6.93
N ALA A 108 9.84 -1.33 6.66
CA ALA A 108 10.84 -0.99 7.68
C ALA A 108 10.81 0.49 8.11
N GLY A 109 9.96 1.31 7.48
CA GLY A 109 9.78 2.72 7.81
C GLY A 109 8.88 2.96 9.02
N ILE A 110 8.85 4.21 9.47
CA ILE A 110 8.00 4.67 10.59
C ILE A 110 6.97 5.64 10.03
N ALA A 111 5.70 5.37 10.30
CA ALA A 111 4.60 6.29 9.98
C ALA A 111 4.42 7.31 11.12
N PHE A 112 4.15 8.57 10.79
CA PHE A 112 4.03 9.65 11.77
C PHE A 112 3.10 10.76 11.27
N ASP A 113 2.40 11.39 12.19
CA ASP A 113 1.56 12.54 11.88
C ASP A 113 2.40 13.73 11.42
N ILE A 114 1.98 14.38 10.33
CA ILE A 114 2.50 15.70 9.96
C ILE A 114 1.66 16.72 10.72
N GLU A 115 2.29 17.39 11.67
CA GLU A 115 1.64 18.37 12.53
C GLU A 115 2.26 19.76 12.38
N ASP A 116 1.44 20.79 12.58
CA ASP A 116 1.89 22.17 12.77
C ASP A 116 1.14 22.76 13.98
N PHE A 117 1.88 23.16 15.02
CA PHE A 117 1.34 23.64 16.31
C PHE A 117 0.23 22.77 16.92
N GLY A 118 0.35 21.44 16.86
CA GLY A 118 -0.61 20.48 17.40
C GLY A 118 -1.85 20.23 16.51
N VAL A 119 -1.87 20.79 15.31
CA VAL A 119 -2.89 20.49 14.29
C VAL A 119 -2.35 19.42 13.35
N LYS A 120 -3.02 18.26 13.30
CA LYS A 120 -2.72 17.18 12.35
C LYS A 120 -3.13 17.56 10.94
N LEU A 121 -2.14 17.88 10.10
CA LEU A 121 -2.33 18.29 8.70
C LEU A 121 -2.37 17.09 7.76
N SER A 122 -1.54 16.08 8.01
CA SER A 122 -1.42 14.90 7.15
C SER A 122 -0.74 13.73 7.90
N LEU A 123 -0.38 12.68 7.18
CA LEU A 123 0.36 11.52 7.64
C LEU A 123 1.52 11.28 6.67
N ALA A 124 2.70 11.00 7.21
CA ALA A 124 3.87 10.65 6.42
C ALA A 124 4.46 9.31 6.83
N ILE A 125 5.27 8.75 5.94
CA ILE A 125 6.14 7.62 6.24
C ILE A 125 7.59 8.01 6.00
N ARG A 126 8.47 7.73 6.96
CA ARG A 126 9.91 7.97 6.87
C ARG A 126 10.64 6.69 6.49
N CYS A 127 11.40 6.76 5.40
CA CYS A 127 12.30 5.70 4.98
C CYS A 127 13.53 5.65 5.91
N PRO A 128 13.88 4.49 6.50
CA PRO A 128 14.94 4.40 7.50
C PRO A 128 16.35 4.45 6.88
N GLN A 129 16.48 4.31 5.56
CA GLN A 129 17.79 4.28 4.89
C GLN A 129 18.42 5.68 4.77
N HIS A 130 17.60 6.69 4.42
CA HIS A 130 18.08 8.03 4.08
C HIS A 130 17.25 9.15 4.72
N ASP A 131 16.30 8.80 5.59
CA ASP A 131 15.40 9.73 6.29
C ASP A 131 14.53 10.60 5.38
N TRP A 132 14.22 10.15 4.16
CA TRP A 132 13.23 10.79 3.31
C TRP A 132 11.84 10.46 3.80
N SER A 133 10.98 11.47 3.87
CA SER A 133 9.60 11.33 4.30
C SER A 133 8.66 11.59 3.14
N PHE A 134 7.60 10.79 3.06
CA PHE A 134 6.60 10.90 2.00
C PHE A 134 5.23 11.03 2.62
N ASP A 135 4.50 12.07 2.25
CA ASP A 135 3.09 12.22 2.59
C ASP A 135 2.30 11.07 1.95
N VAL A 136 1.58 10.29 2.75
CA VAL A 136 0.97 9.03 2.28
C VAL A 136 -0.33 9.24 1.50
N PHE A 137 -0.88 10.46 1.45
CA PHE A 137 -2.10 10.77 0.70
C PHE A 137 -1.79 11.39 -0.67
N THR A 138 -0.75 12.22 -0.73
CA THR A 138 -0.33 12.96 -1.93
C THR A 138 0.88 12.33 -2.62
N GLY A 139 1.68 11.56 -1.88
CA GLY A 139 2.93 10.96 -2.33
C GLY A 139 4.12 11.92 -2.37
N LYS A 140 3.93 13.19 -2.00
CA LYS A 140 5.00 14.19 -2.07
C LYS A 140 6.10 13.87 -1.05
N ALA A 141 7.34 13.92 -1.50
CA ALA A 141 8.50 13.88 -0.61
C ALA A 141 8.66 15.21 0.15
N ASP A 142 9.23 15.15 1.34
CA ASP A 142 9.64 16.31 2.14
C ASP A 142 10.81 17.08 1.49
N ARG A 143 11.63 16.38 0.70
CA ARG A 143 12.78 16.93 -0.01
C ARG A 143 12.88 16.36 -1.42
N GLY A 144 13.64 17.03 -2.28
CA GLY A 144 13.86 16.61 -3.67
C GLY A 144 12.58 16.55 -4.51
N SER A 145 12.60 15.76 -5.59
CA SER A 145 11.49 15.65 -6.54
C SER A 145 10.92 14.24 -6.66
N TYR A 146 11.24 13.33 -5.73
CA TYR A 146 10.66 11.99 -5.73
C TYR A 146 9.18 12.05 -5.32
N LYS A 147 8.41 11.09 -5.84
CA LYS A 147 6.99 10.95 -5.54
C LYS A 147 6.67 9.50 -5.26
N LEU A 148 6.17 9.23 -4.06
CA LEU A 148 5.67 7.92 -3.66
C LEU A 148 4.33 7.65 -4.35
N GLN A 149 4.18 6.47 -4.94
CA GLN A 149 2.91 6.08 -5.54
C GLN A 149 1.90 5.77 -4.43
N VAL A 150 0.79 6.50 -4.44
CA VAL A 150 -0.35 6.32 -3.53
C VAL A 150 -1.46 5.58 -4.26
N TRP A 151 -2.12 4.67 -3.57
CA TRP A 151 -3.22 3.85 -4.06
C TRP A 151 -4.55 4.33 -3.48
N GLU A 152 -5.65 3.97 -4.14
CA GLU A 152 -6.97 4.22 -3.61
C GLU A 152 -7.38 3.09 -2.67
N VAL A 153 -8.04 3.45 -1.57
CA VAL A 153 -8.54 2.51 -0.57
C VAL A 153 -10.03 2.74 -0.37
N GLN A 154 -10.80 1.67 -0.32
CA GLN A 154 -12.22 1.68 0.02
C GLN A 154 -12.52 0.60 1.06
N GLN A 155 -13.27 0.97 2.09
CA GLN A 155 -13.88 -0.01 3.00
C GLN A 155 -15.25 -0.39 2.43
N ARG A 156 -15.51 -1.69 2.31
CA ARG A 156 -16.80 -2.22 1.83
C ARG A 156 -17.34 -3.19 2.87
N PRO A 157 -18.68 -3.31 3.04
CA PRO A 157 -19.24 -4.35 3.89
C PRO A 157 -18.70 -5.73 3.47
N ALA A 158 -18.25 -6.52 4.44
CA ALA A 158 -17.78 -7.86 4.14
C ALA A 158 -18.92 -8.73 3.59
N ALA A 159 -18.58 -9.71 2.75
CA ALA A 159 -19.58 -10.63 2.19
C ALA A 159 -20.33 -11.38 3.32
N ALA A 160 -21.59 -11.72 3.07
CA ALA A 160 -22.44 -12.43 4.04
C ALA A 160 -21.77 -13.76 4.47
N GLY A 161 -21.29 -13.80 5.72
CA GLY A 161 -20.50 -14.93 6.26
C GLY A 161 -19.28 -14.51 7.08
N ALA A 162 -18.81 -13.26 6.94
CA ALA A 162 -17.82 -12.68 7.85
C ALA A 162 -18.43 -12.33 9.23
N HIS A 163 -17.59 -12.12 10.25
CA HIS A 163 -18.03 -11.66 11.56
C HIS A 163 -18.98 -10.47 11.41
N HIS A 164 -20.15 -10.56 12.03
CA HIS A 164 -21.26 -9.63 11.82
C HIS A 164 -20.80 -8.17 12.11
N GLY A 165 -20.63 -7.36 11.05
CA GLY A 165 -20.18 -5.97 11.14
C GLY A 165 -18.74 -5.68 10.68
N ASP A 166 -18.00 -6.67 10.18
CA ASP A 166 -16.66 -6.45 9.61
C ASP A 166 -16.73 -5.85 8.19
N THR A 167 -15.66 -5.15 7.80
CA THR A 167 -15.53 -4.51 6.48
C THR A 167 -14.29 -5.02 5.77
N ASP A 168 -14.39 -5.28 4.48
CA ASP A 168 -13.25 -5.62 3.64
C ASP A 168 -12.54 -4.37 3.14
N ILE A 169 -11.21 -4.43 3.11
CA ILE A 169 -10.36 -3.38 2.56
C ILE A 169 -10.11 -3.68 1.10
N TRP A 170 -10.55 -2.77 0.24
CA TRP A 170 -10.36 -2.84 -1.20
C TRP A 170 -9.35 -1.80 -1.66
N VAL A 171 -8.44 -2.21 -2.53
CA VAL A 171 -7.33 -1.37 -3.00
C VAL A 171 -7.28 -1.38 -4.54
N ARG A 172 -6.93 -0.24 -5.15
CA ARG A 172 -6.63 -0.14 -6.59
C ARG A 172 -5.62 0.95 -6.91
N ARG A 173 -5.02 0.87 -8.10
CA ARG A 173 -4.16 1.95 -8.63
C ARG A 173 -5.00 3.21 -8.84
N LYS A 174 -4.43 4.38 -8.52
CA LYS A 174 -5.07 5.68 -8.80
C LYS A 174 -5.22 5.87 -10.30
N GLN A 175 -6.43 6.18 -10.74
CA GLN A 175 -6.67 6.46 -12.16
C GLN A 175 -6.00 7.79 -12.54
N ARG A 176 -5.25 7.80 -13.65
CA ARG A 176 -4.80 9.06 -14.26
C ARG A 176 -6.02 9.70 -14.92
N ILE A 177 -6.60 10.70 -14.28
CA ILE A 177 -7.54 11.60 -14.94
C ILE A 177 -6.70 12.42 -15.92
N GLY A 178 -6.84 12.12 -17.22
CA GLY A 178 -6.18 12.82 -18.31
C GLY A 178 -6.81 14.17 -18.59
#